data_AF-A0A6L2PDB2-F1
#
_entry.id   AF-A0A6L2PDB2-F1
#
_cell.length_a   1.000
_cell.length_b   1.000
_cell.length_c   1.000
_cell.angle_alpha   90.00
_cell.angle_beta   90.00
_cell.angle_gamma   90.00
#
_symmetry.space_group_name_H-M   'P 1'
#
loop_
_entity.id
_entity.type
_entity.pdbx_description
1 polymer ?
#
loop_
_entity_poly.entity_id
_entity_poly.type
_entity_poly.pdbx_seq_one_letter_code
_entity_poly.pdbx_strand_id
1 'polypeptide(L)'
;MVEQEEVMKNKKSLLMKYEIPLEHISFEYVEKCNDCKEMEKIVKILRSGEEGHFPQLLQCAETRLREVAPESRVLQTEEPILTKSMLEPEHWNKVSNDIKEWTGEMKTREHELKESSNVHQSLKGLPAVRNVQSSKTQNSHVEKQEAGPSRVKSVVPRNYADWDKFDVDMELLKMELEDERRKEQAMKKKKQQEKEKKKSKKDEEDKFTNALDSLSATEKEFMATQEKDRGNEYYRCGDYELAVKHYTSSILLHPTPTAYNNRAMA
;
A
#
# COMPACT_ATOMS: atom_id res chain seq x y z
N MET A 1 -7.23 -43.54 47.09
CA MET A 1 -6.31 -44.42 46.34
C MET A 1 -7.04 -45.33 45.37
N VAL A 2 -8.20 -45.90 45.73
CA VAL A 2 -8.98 -46.80 44.85
C VAL A 2 -9.53 -46.11 43.59
N GLU A 3 -9.99 -44.85 43.67
CA GLU A 3 -10.55 -44.12 42.51
C GLU A 3 -9.51 -43.75 41.42
N GLN A 4 -8.24 -43.56 41.78
CA GLN A 4 -7.19 -43.27 40.78
C GLN A 4 -6.80 -44.52 39.99
N GLU A 5 -6.92 -45.70 40.60
CA GLU A 5 -6.65 -47.00 39.97
C GLU A 5 -7.75 -47.38 38.96
N GLU A 6 -8.99 -47.02 39.25
CA GLU A 6 -10.15 -47.30 38.40
C GLU A 6 -10.19 -46.41 37.14
N VAL A 7 -9.73 -45.16 37.25
CA VAL A 7 -9.58 -44.23 36.11
C VAL A 7 -8.44 -44.63 35.15
N MET A 8 -7.44 -45.39 35.62
CA MET A 8 -6.38 -45.92 34.74
C MET A 8 -6.83 -47.13 33.92
N LYS A 9 -7.79 -47.94 34.41
CA LYS A 9 -8.27 -49.15 33.72
C LYS A 9 -9.18 -48.87 32.51
N ASN A 10 -9.78 -47.68 32.42
CA ASN A 10 -10.71 -47.31 31.34
C ASN A 10 -10.08 -46.48 30.20
N LYS A 11 -8.77 -46.22 30.23
CA LYS A 11 -8.07 -45.54 29.14
C LYS A 11 -7.54 -46.57 28.16
N LYS A 12 -7.93 -46.47 26.88
CA LYS A 12 -7.31 -47.26 25.80
C LYS A 12 -5.82 -46.90 25.76
N SER A 13 -4.94 -47.89 25.74
CA SER A 13 -3.50 -47.66 25.65
C SER A 13 -3.17 -46.88 24.37
N LEU A 14 -2.09 -46.09 24.42
CA LEU A 14 -1.63 -45.37 23.23
C LEU A 14 -1.28 -46.31 22.07
N LEU A 15 -0.86 -47.54 22.35
CA LEU A 15 -0.72 -48.61 21.36
C LEU A 15 -2.01 -48.85 20.58
N MET A 16 -3.12 -49.06 21.29
CA MET A 16 -4.44 -49.27 20.69
C MET A 16 -4.99 -48.02 20.01
N LYS A 17 -4.67 -46.82 20.53
CA LYS A 17 -5.10 -45.55 19.94
C LYS A 17 -4.40 -45.24 18.62
N TYR A 18 -3.12 -45.55 18.53
CA TYR A 18 -2.32 -45.29 17.33
C TYR A 18 -2.27 -46.46 16.35
N GLU A 19 -2.87 -47.61 16.73
CA GLU A 19 -2.92 -48.86 15.97
C GLU A 19 -1.52 -49.39 15.62
N ILE A 20 -0.59 -49.28 16.57
CA ILE A 20 0.79 -49.74 16.40
C ILE A 20 0.95 -51.11 17.07
N PRO A 21 1.32 -52.17 16.33
CA PRO A 21 1.68 -53.45 16.91
C PRO A 21 2.88 -53.32 17.86
N LEU A 22 2.89 -54.10 18.95
CA LEU A 22 3.99 -54.08 19.93
C LEU A 22 5.35 -54.42 19.29
N GLU A 23 5.36 -55.25 18.24
CA GLU A 23 6.56 -55.62 17.48
C GLU A 23 7.27 -54.42 16.84
N HIS A 24 6.51 -53.36 16.51
CA HIS A 24 7.04 -52.13 15.92
C HIS A 24 7.74 -51.24 16.95
N ILE A 25 7.65 -51.57 18.24
CA ILE A 25 8.37 -50.90 19.34
C ILE A 25 9.58 -51.76 19.74
N SER A 26 10.42 -52.07 18.75
CA SER A 26 11.67 -52.81 18.91
C SER A 26 12.82 -52.03 18.26
N PHE A 27 14.05 -52.25 18.74
CA PHE A 27 15.24 -51.59 18.18
C PHE A 27 15.38 -51.85 16.68
N GLU A 28 15.16 -53.09 16.27
CA GLU A 28 15.29 -53.50 14.86
C GLU A 28 14.27 -52.80 13.95
N TYR A 29 13.02 -52.64 14.42
CA TYR A 29 11.99 -51.96 13.64
C TYR A 29 12.23 -50.44 13.60
N VAL A 30 12.58 -49.83 14.73
CA VAL A 30 12.84 -48.39 14.82
C VAL A 30 13.99 -47.99 13.88
N GLU A 31 15.07 -48.78 13.83
CA GLU A 31 16.20 -48.52 12.94
C GLU A 31 15.82 -48.60 11.46
N LYS A 32 14.97 -49.56 11.08
CA LYS A 32 14.53 -49.79 9.69
C LYS A 32 13.37 -48.89 9.25
N CYS A 33 12.66 -48.27 10.19
CA CYS A 33 11.49 -47.45 9.88
C CYS A 33 11.88 -46.15 9.15
N ASN A 34 11.14 -45.83 8.09
CA ASN A 34 11.27 -44.62 7.27
C ASN A 34 9.98 -43.78 7.24
N ASP A 35 8.89 -44.24 7.87
CA ASP A 35 7.64 -43.48 7.91
C ASP A 35 7.69 -42.43 9.02
N CYS A 36 7.65 -41.16 8.64
CA CYS A 36 7.66 -40.01 9.54
C CYS A 36 6.53 -40.09 10.58
N LYS A 37 5.31 -40.48 10.16
CA LYS A 37 4.12 -40.47 11.02
C LYS A 37 4.13 -41.62 12.02
N GLU A 38 4.61 -42.79 11.61
CA GLU A 38 4.78 -43.92 12.52
C GLU A 38 5.86 -43.61 13.57
N MET A 39 7.01 -43.06 13.14
CA MET A 39 8.08 -42.70 14.06
C MET A 39 7.63 -41.65 15.10
N GLU A 40 6.88 -40.62 14.69
CA GLU A 40 6.29 -39.65 15.62
C GLU A 40 5.37 -40.29 16.65
N LYS A 41 4.55 -41.28 16.25
CA LYS A 41 3.66 -42.01 17.15
C LYS A 41 4.45 -42.90 18.10
N ILE A 42 5.49 -43.59 17.62
CA ILE A 42 6.38 -44.41 18.45
C ILE A 42 7.07 -43.55 19.52
N VAL A 43 7.62 -42.39 19.15
CA VAL A 43 8.24 -41.46 20.13
C VAL A 43 7.20 -40.95 21.14
N LYS A 44 5.96 -40.67 20.74
CA LYS A 44 4.88 -40.29 21.67
C LYS A 44 4.53 -41.42 22.65
N ILE A 45 4.49 -42.67 22.20
CA ILE A 45 4.24 -43.85 23.05
C ILE A 45 5.41 -44.06 24.03
N LEU A 46 6.65 -43.96 23.55
CA LEU A 46 7.83 -44.13 24.41
C LEU A 46 7.99 -43.00 25.45
N ARG A 47 7.60 -41.76 25.11
CA ARG A 47 7.60 -40.63 26.05
C ARG A 47 6.49 -40.70 27.10
N SER A 48 5.35 -41.32 26.79
CA SER A 48 4.25 -41.46 27.75
C SER A 48 4.55 -42.45 28.87
N GLY A 49 5.43 -43.43 28.62
CA GLY A 49 5.81 -44.46 29.58
C GLY A 49 4.70 -45.47 29.90
N GLU A 50 3.60 -45.50 29.12
CA GLU A 50 2.45 -46.40 29.35
C GLU A 50 2.82 -47.89 29.24
N GLU A 51 3.76 -48.22 28.34
CA GLU A 51 4.20 -49.60 28.05
C GLU A 51 5.49 -49.99 28.79
N GLY A 52 6.02 -49.10 29.64
CA GLY A 52 7.29 -49.24 30.33
C GLY A 52 8.32 -48.16 29.96
N HIS A 53 9.30 -47.98 30.83
CA HIS A 53 10.35 -46.96 30.65
C HIS A 53 11.59 -47.55 29.98
N PHE A 54 11.77 -47.25 28.69
CA PHE A 54 12.88 -47.74 27.87
C PHE A 54 13.76 -46.58 27.36
N PRO A 55 14.70 -46.05 28.16
CA PRO A 55 15.44 -44.83 27.82
C PRO A 55 16.34 -44.98 26.59
N GLN A 56 16.95 -46.15 26.40
CA GLN A 56 17.83 -46.44 25.26
C GLN A 56 17.05 -46.55 23.94
N LEU A 57 15.86 -47.17 23.98
CA LEU A 57 14.98 -47.28 22.82
C LEU A 57 14.39 -45.91 22.46
N LEU A 58 14.04 -45.10 23.46
CA LEU A 58 13.59 -43.72 23.25
C LEU A 58 14.66 -42.87 22.58
N GLN A 59 15.92 -42.92 23.05
CA GLN A 59 17.01 -42.17 22.43
C GLN A 59 17.26 -42.60 20.98
N CYS A 60 17.19 -43.92 20.71
CA CYS A 60 17.29 -44.47 19.36
C CYS A 60 16.16 -43.94 18.46
N ALA A 61 14.91 -43.99 18.94
CA ALA A 61 13.75 -43.48 18.22
C ALA A 61 13.81 -41.96 17.97
N GLU A 62 14.29 -41.16 18.94
CA GLU A 62 14.47 -39.71 18.76
C GLU A 62 15.58 -39.37 17.76
N THR A 63 16.67 -40.15 17.77
CA THR A 63 17.77 -39.98 16.82
C THR A 63 17.29 -40.29 15.42
N ARG A 64 16.57 -41.40 15.26
CA ARG A 64 15.97 -41.77 13.99
C ARG A 64 14.91 -40.77 13.52
N LEU A 65 14.10 -40.24 14.43
CA LEU A 65 13.12 -39.20 14.11
C LEU A 65 13.79 -37.91 13.62
N ARG A 66 14.95 -37.52 14.16
CA ARG A 66 15.73 -36.38 13.63
C ARG A 66 16.21 -36.60 12.20
N GLU A 67 16.60 -37.84 11.86
CA GLU A 67 17.05 -38.18 10.51
C GLU A 67 15.90 -38.19 9.50
N VAL A 68 14.76 -38.76 9.88
CA VAL A 68 13.60 -38.96 8.99
C VAL A 68 12.72 -37.71 8.89
N ALA A 69 12.55 -36.96 9.99
CA ALA A 69 11.67 -35.79 10.07
C ALA A 69 12.20 -34.73 11.07
N PRO A 70 13.21 -33.93 10.69
CA PRO A 70 13.83 -32.92 11.56
C PRO A 70 12.85 -31.83 12.03
N GLU A 71 11.85 -31.49 11.21
CA GLU A 71 10.83 -30.47 11.48
C GLU A 71 9.61 -31.01 12.24
N SER A 72 9.65 -32.26 12.71
CA SER A 72 8.50 -32.85 13.40
C SER A 72 8.17 -32.12 14.70
N ARG A 73 6.89 -31.83 14.91
CA ARG A 73 6.38 -31.14 16.13
C ARG A 73 6.74 -31.89 17.42
N VAL A 74 6.98 -33.20 17.33
CA VAL A 74 7.37 -34.03 18.46
C VAL A 74 8.77 -33.69 18.96
N LEU A 75 9.67 -33.26 18.08
CA LEU A 75 11.02 -32.82 18.46
C LEU A 75 11.04 -31.40 19.01
N GLN A 76 10.01 -30.60 18.75
CA GLN A 76 9.90 -29.25 19.30
C GLN A 76 9.64 -29.31 20.80
N THR A 77 10.59 -28.84 21.58
CA THR A 77 10.44 -28.60 23.01
C THR A 77 9.90 -27.21 23.23
N GLU A 78 8.87 -27.08 24.06
CA GLU A 78 8.38 -25.77 24.52
C GLU A 78 9.46 -25.15 25.42
N GLU A 79 10.26 -24.24 24.86
CA GLU A 79 11.22 -23.47 25.64
C GLU A 79 10.51 -22.32 26.35
N PRO A 80 10.79 -22.07 27.64
CA PRO A 80 10.21 -20.94 28.34
C PRO A 80 10.66 -19.63 27.67
N ILE A 81 9.76 -18.65 27.62
CA ILE A 81 10.09 -17.32 27.10
C ILE A 81 11.33 -16.77 27.81
N LEU A 82 12.34 -16.38 27.02
CA LEU A 82 13.58 -15.84 27.55
C LEU A 82 13.27 -14.53 28.30
N THR A 83 13.54 -14.53 29.59
CA THR A 83 13.41 -13.34 30.44
C THR A 83 14.68 -12.51 30.34
N LYS A 84 14.62 -11.20 30.63
CA LYS A 84 15.77 -10.27 30.58
C LYS A 84 17.07 -10.82 31.20
N SER A 85 16.99 -11.58 32.29
CA SER A 85 18.15 -12.17 32.98
C SER A 85 18.80 -13.34 32.24
N MET A 86 18.12 -13.92 31.25
CA MET A 86 18.58 -15.04 30.43
C MET A 86 19.23 -14.57 29.12
N LEU A 87 19.02 -13.31 28.75
CA LEU A 87 19.71 -12.71 27.60
C LEU A 87 21.09 -12.24 28.03
N GLU A 88 22.04 -12.37 27.11
CA GLU A 88 23.37 -11.80 27.30
C GLU A 88 23.25 -10.28 27.56
N PRO A 89 23.89 -9.74 28.62
CA PRO A 89 23.74 -8.33 28.99
C PRO A 89 24.09 -7.35 27.88
N GLU A 90 25.09 -7.69 27.05
CA GLU A 90 25.51 -6.88 25.91
C GLU A 90 24.42 -6.77 24.84
N HIS A 91 23.83 -7.90 24.46
CA HIS A 91 22.70 -7.95 23.53
C HIS A 91 21.50 -7.17 24.06
N TRP A 92 21.17 -7.32 25.34
CA TRP A 92 20.08 -6.57 25.96
C TRP A 92 20.35 -5.06 25.94
N ASN A 93 21.58 -4.63 26.25
CA ASN A 93 21.94 -3.22 26.23
C ASN A 93 21.86 -2.64 24.82
N LYS A 94 22.31 -3.38 23.80
CA LYS A 94 22.15 -2.97 22.40
C LYS A 94 20.69 -2.76 22.04
N VAL A 95 19.84 -3.77 22.24
CA VAL A 95 18.40 -3.69 21.94
C VAL A 95 17.73 -2.57 22.73
N SER A 96 18.07 -2.42 24.02
CA SER A 96 17.51 -1.36 24.84
C SER A 96 17.96 0.03 24.39
N ASN A 97 19.18 0.18 23.88
CA ASN A 97 19.68 1.46 23.38
C ASN A 97 19.03 1.80 22.05
N ASP A 98 18.93 0.85 21.11
CA ASP A 98 18.26 1.04 19.82
C ASP A 98 16.79 1.48 20.04
N ILE A 99 16.08 0.84 20.97
CA ILE A 99 14.70 1.22 21.31
C ILE A 99 14.63 2.62 21.91
N LYS A 100 15.57 2.99 22.79
CA LYS A 100 15.61 4.33 23.41
C LYS A 100 15.94 5.42 22.39
N GLU A 101 16.90 5.16 21.51
CA GLU A 101 17.29 6.04 20.42
C GLU A 101 16.09 6.29 19.50
N TRP A 102 15.46 5.22 19.00
CA TRP A 102 14.25 5.33 18.20
C TRP A 102 13.12 6.09 18.91
N THR A 103 12.89 5.78 20.20
CA THR A 103 11.86 6.48 21.00
C THR A 103 12.17 7.98 21.13
N GLY A 104 13.46 8.34 21.27
CA GLY A 104 13.92 9.72 21.29
C GLY A 104 13.67 10.43 19.96
N GLU A 105 14.10 9.82 18.86
CA GLU A 105 13.86 10.32 17.51
C GLU A 105 12.38 10.55 17.22
N MET A 106 11.50 9.60 17.60
CA MET A 106 10.06 9.72 17.39
C MET A 106 9.48 10.92 18.15
N LYS A 107 9.92 11.14 19.40
CA LYS A 107 9.46 12.27 20.21
C LYS A 107 9.91 13.59 19.62
N THR A 108 11.14 13.67 19.11
CA THR A 108 11.63 14.87 18.41
C THR A 108 10.78 15.14 17.16
N ARG A 109 10.54 14.14 16.32
CA ARG A 109 9.70 14.29 15.14
C ARG A 109 8.25 14.69 15.48
N GLU A 110 7.68 14.12 16.54
CA GLU A 110 6.35 14.50 17.01
C GLU A 110 6.30 15.96 17.48
N HIS A 111 7.34 16.41 18.18
CA HIS A 111 7.45 17.80 18.62
C HIS A 111 7.51 18.77 17.43
N GLU A 112 8.37 18.49 16.45
CA GLU A 112 8.48 19.31 15.22
C GLU A 112 7.16 19.39 14.45
N LEU A 113 6.40 18.29 14.40
CA LEU A 113 5.06 18.26 13.80
C LEU A 113 4.07 19.11 14.59
N LYS A 114 4.11 19.07 15.92
CA LYS A 114 3.23 19.90 16.76
C LYS A 114 3.55 21.39 16.64
N GLU A 115 4.83 21.76 16.62
CA GLU A 115 5.26 23.15 16.45
C GLU A 115 4.82 23.72 15.10
N SER A 116 5.04 22.97 14.02
CA SER A 116 4.59 23.36 12.68
C SER A 116 3.06 23.43 12.57
N SER A 117 2.32 22.54 13.23
CA SER A 117 0.85 22.59 13.25
C SER A 117 0.29 23.85 13.93
N ASN A 118 0.93 24.32 15.01
CA ASN A 118 0.55 25.57 15.69
C ASN A 118 0.75 26.79 14.77
N VAL A 119 1.81 26.78 13.94
CA VAL A 119 2.06 27.85 12.95
C VAL A 119 1.00 27.84 11.85
N HIS A 120 0.60 26.66 11.36
CA HIS A 120 -0.47 26.52 10.36
C HIS A 120 -1.85 26.92 10.88
N GLN A 121 -2.14 26.62 12.16
CA GLN A 121 -3.41 27.01 12.78
C GLN A 121 -3.52 28.53 12.98
N SER A 122 -2.39 29.22 13.11
CA SER A 122 -2.36 30.70 13.19
C SER A 122 -2.52 31.39 11.83
N LEU A 123 -2.22 30.72 10.71
CA LEU A 123 -2.24 31.32 9.37
C LEU A 123 -3.48 31.01 8.55
N LYS A 124 -4.37 30.12 9.01
CA LYS A 124 -5.58 29.78 8.29
C LYS A 124 -6.75 29.62 9.26
N GLY A 125 -7.73 30.51 9.14
CA GLY A 125 -9.10 30.32 9.64
C GLY A 125 -9.81 29.18 8.91
N LEU A 126 -9.20 28.00 8.90
CA LEU A 126 -9.83 26.77 8.45
C LEU A 126 -10.79 26.30 9.54
N PRO A 127 -12.03 25.92 9.19
CA PRO A 127 -12.96 25.37 10.17
C PRO A 127 -12.40 24.07 10.74
N ALA A 128 -12.70 23.81 12.02
CA ALA A 128 -12.33 22.57 12.70
C ALA A 128 -12.70 21.35 11.86
N VAL A 129 -11.80 20.35 11.84
CA VAL A 129 -11.98 19.07 11.15
C VAL A 129 -13.36 18.53 11.51
N ARG A 130 -14.26 18.50 10.51
CA ARG A 130 -15.64 18.03 10.70
C ARG A 130 -15.61 16.56 11.10
N ASN A 131 -15.97 16.26 12.35
CA ASN A 131 -16.57 14.96 12.64
C ASN A 131 -17.84 14.83 11.79
N VAL A 132 -17.91 13.77 11.00
CA VAL A 132 -18.98 13.51 10.04
C VAL A 132 -20.28 13.25 10.81
N GLN A 133 -21.09 14.30 10.99
CA GLN A 133 -22.53 14.16 11.15
C GLN A 133 -23.18 14.52 9.82
N SER A 134 -23.72 13.49 9.17
CA SER A 134 -24.50 13.54 7.94
C SER A 134 -25.59 14.63 8.04
N SER A 135 -25.39 15.76 7.37
CA SER A 135 -26.45 16.74 7.14
C SER A 135 -26.94 16.66 5.69
N LYS A 136 -28.25 16.46 5.58
CA LYS A 136 -29.01 16.34 4.34
C LYS A 136 -28.83 17.58 3.46
N THR A 137 -28.71 17.27 2.18
CA THR A 137 -28.58 18.14 1.02
C THR A 137 -29.61 19.27 1.00
N GLN A 138 -29.14 20.44 0.60
CA GLN A 138 -29.95 21.63 0.32
C GLN A 138 -30.75 21.46 -0.97
N ASN A 139 -32.02 21.89 -0.97
CA ASN A 139 -32.75 22.22 -2.18
C ASN A 139 -32.58 23.72 -2.43
N SER A 140 -31.74 24.07 -3.40
CA SER A 140 -31.63 25.42 -3.92
C SER A 140 -32.77 25.71 -4.90
N HIS A 141 -33.44 26.82 -4.63
CA HIS A 141 -34.45 27.47 -5.44
C HIS A 141 -33.80 27.97 -6.75
N VAL A 142 -34.34 27.54 -7.90
CA VAL A 142 -33.95 28.06 -9.22
C VAL A 142 -34.98 29.10 -9.62
N GLU A 143 -34.60 30.38 -9.50
CA GLU A 143 -35.18 31.46 -10.29
C GLU A 143 -34.47 31.51 -11.64
N LYS A 144 -35.23 31.56 -12.74
CA LYS A 144 -34.79 32.34 -13.89
C LYS A 144 -35.94 32.84 -14.78
N GLN A 145 -35.77 34.09 -15.16
CA GLN A 145 -36.64 35.05 -15.82
C GLN A 145 -36.85 34.79 -17.33
N GLU A 146 -38.07 35.15 -17.75
CA GLU A 146 -38.57 35.82 -18.97
C GLU A 146 -37.73 36.02 -20.27
N ALA A 147 -38.44 35.81 -21.40
CA ALA A 147 -38.48 36.46 -22.74
C ALA A 147 -37.20 37.05 -23.40
N GLY A 148 -36.85 36.94 -24.70
CA GLY A 148 -37.42 36.57 -26.02
C GLY A 148 -36.35 36.99 -27.10
N PRO A 149 -36.57 37.19 -28.43
CA PRO A 149 -37.60 36.71 -29.36
C PRO A 149 -37.08 36.12 -30.71
N SER A 150 -38.03 35.69 -31.55
CA SER A 150 -38.01 35.63 -33.03
C SER A 150 -37.52 34.36 -33.76
N ARG A 151 -38.45 33.40 -33.84
CA ARG A 151 -38.98 32.79 -35.09
C ARG A 151 -38.08 32.90 -36.34
N VAL A 152 -37.43 31.78 -36.69
CA VAL A 152 -36.84 31.56 -38.01
C VAL A 152 -37.95 31.73 -39.06
N LYS A 153 -37.85 32.77 -39.90
CA LYS A 153 -38.77 32.99 -41.02
C LYS A 153 -38.57 31.84 -42.02
N SER A 154 -39.65 31.16 -42.38
CA SER A 154 -39.66 30.13 -43.42
C SER A 154 -39.13 30.72 -44.74
N VAL A 155 -38.18 30.01 -45.36
CA VAL A 155 -37.52 30.42 -46.60
C VAL A 155 -38.55 30.41 -47.75
N VAL A 156 -38.93 31.61 -48.22
CA VAL A 156 -39.71 31.79 -49.45
C VAL A 156 -38.82 31.40 -50.65
N PRO A 157 -39.33 30.69 -51.67
CA PRO A 157 -38.55 30.37 -52.87
C PRO A 157 -38.05 31.66 -53.54
N ARG A 158 -36.74 31.79 -53.72
CA ARG A 158 -36.13 32.95 -54.41
C ARG A 158 -36.53 32.95 -55.90
N ASN A 159 -36.86 34.12 -56.42
CA ASN A 159 -37.22 34.28 -57.83
C ASN A 159 -35.97 34.14 -58.72
N TYR A 160 -36.13 33.58 -59.92
CA TYR A 160 -35.02 33.40 -60.87
C TYR A 160 -34.30 34.72 -61.23
N ALA A 161 -35.03 35.84 -61.25
CA ALA A 161 -34.46 37.17 -61.50
C ALA A 161 -33.50 37.67 -60.40
N ASP A 162 -33.50 37.06 -59.22
CA ASP A 162 -32.54 37.39 -58.15
C ASP A 162 -31.15 36.79 -58.41
N TRP A 163 -31.04 35.81 -59.31
CA TRP A 163 -29.77 35.17 -59.68
C TRP A 163 -28.95 36.01 -60.68
N ASP A 164 -29.60 36.80 -61.55
CA ASP A 164 -28.90 37.70 -62.49
C ASP A 164 -28.16 38.86 -61.78
N LYS A 165 -28.49 39.12 -60.52
CA LYS A 165 -27.82 40.14 -59.68
C LYS A 165 -26.62 39.57 -58.91
N PHE A 166 -26.40 38.26 -58.99
CA PHE A 166 -25.40 37.57 -58.20
C PHE A 166 -24.08 37.50 -58.96
N ASP A 167 -23.12 38.30 -58.53
CA ASP A 167 -21.77 38.30 -59.05
C ASP A 167 -20.97 37.15 -58.41
N VAL A 168 -20.73 36.11 -59.19
CA VAL A 168 -20.05 34.88 -58.76
C VAL A 168 -18.60 35.15 -58.37
N ASP A 169 -17.92 36.04 -59.10
CA ASP A 169 -16.51 36.35 -58.89
C ASP A 169 -16.33 37.15 -57.59
N MET A 170 -17.25 38.09 -57.32
CA MET A 170 -17.28 38.83 -56.06
C MET A 170 -17.55 37.91 -54.85
N GLU A 171 -18.47 36.94 -54.96
CA GLU A 171 -18.73 36.03 -53.83
C GLU A 171 -17.61 35.01 -53.63
N LEU A 172 -16.93 34.55 -54.69
CA LEU A 172 -15.72 33.73 -54.58
C LEU A 172 -14.62 34.45 -53.78
N LEU A 173 -14.36 35.72 -54.08
CA LEU A 173 -13.39 36.54 -53.36
C LEU A 173 -13.76 36.68 -51.87
N LYS A 174 -15.05 36.85 -51.58
CA LYS A 174 -15.58 36.96 -50.23
C LYS A 174 -15.46 35.66 -49.43
N MET A 175 -15.61 34.50 -50.08
CA MET A 175 -15.37 33.20 -49.46
C MET A 175 -13.88 32.97 -49.14
N GLU A 176 -12.97 33.33 -50.06
CA GLU A 176 -11.52 33.24 -49.79
C GLU A 176 -11.09 34.12 -48.61
N LEU A 177 -11.55 35.38 -48.57
CA LEU A 177 -11.31 36.29 -47.44
C LEU A 177 -11.87 35.75 -46.11
N GLU A 178 -13.05 35.13 -46.13
CA GLU A 178 -13.67 34.57 -44.93
C GLU A 178 -12.96 33.30 -44.45
N ASP A 179 -12.51 32.43 -45.35
CA ASP A 179 -11.70 31.25 -45.02
C ASP A 179 -10.33 31.63 -44.45
N GLU A 180 -9.69 32.67 -44.99
CA GLU A 180 -8.43 33.19 -44.47
C GLU A 180 -8.63 33.77 -43.06
N ARG A 181 -9.68 34.55 -42.84
CA ARG A 181 -10.08 35.06 -41.52
C ARG A 181 -10.37 33.92 -40.53
N ARG A 182 -11.02 32.84 -40.98
CA ARG A 182 -11.33 31.66 -40.16
C ARG A 182 -10.07 30.89 -39.76
N LYS A 183 -9.11 30.72 -40.68
CA LYS A 183 -7.79 30.12 -40.40
C LYS A 183 -7.00 30.98 -39.42
N GLU A 184 -7.02 32.31 -39.58
CA GLU A 184 -6.34 33.23 -38.67
C GLU A 184 -6.93 33.21 -37.25
N GLN A 185 -8.26 33.14 -37.14
CA GLN A 185 -8.95 32.97 -35.85
C GLN A 185 -8.65 31.62 -35.20
N ALA A 186 -8.57 30.54 -35.98
CA ALA A 186 -8.19 29.23 -35.47
C ALA A 186 -6.75 29.22 -34.94
N MET A 187 -5.81 29.85 -35.66
CA MET A 187 -4.43 30.00 -35.19
C MET A 187 -4.32 30.86 -33.93
N LYS A 188 -5.06 31.99 -33.87
CA LYS A 188 -5.15 32.84 -32.66
C LYS A 188 -5.69 32.06 -31.46
N LYS A 189 -6.78 31.30 -31.62
CA LYS A 189 -7.34 30.43 -30.58
C LYS A 189 -6.34 29.36 -30.11
N LYS A 190 -5.64 28.70 -31.03
CA LYS A 190 -4.65 27.65 -30.69
C LYS A 190 -3.47 28.23 -29.90
N LYS A 191 -2.97 29.40 -30.31
CA LYS A 191 -1.90 30.13 -29.61
C LYS A 191 -2.34 30.62 -28.23
N GLN A 192 -3.61 31.01 -28.08
CA GLN A 192 -4.19 31.46 -26.81
C GLN A 192 -4.37 30.28 -25.84
N GLN A 193 -4.88 29.14 -26.31
CA GLN A 193 -4.96 27.90 -25.53
C GLN A 193 -3.58 27.41 -25.05
N GLU A 194 -2.54 27.51 -25.90
CA GLU A 194 -1.19 27.10 -25.50
C GLU A 194 -0.59 28.06 -24.45
N LYS A 195 -0.84 29.38 -24.58
CA LYS A 195 -0.45 30.37 -23.57
C LYS A 195 -1.18 30.14 -22.24
N GLU A 196 -2.46 29.84 -22.27
CA GLU A 196 -3.26 29.51 -21.07
C GLU A 196 -2.75 28.24 -20.39
N LYS A 197 -2.44 27.17 -21.15
CA LYS A 197 -1.83 25.94 -20.60
C LYS A 197 -0.46 26.17 -19.99
N LYS A 198 0.37 27.03 -20.58
CA LYS A 198 1.70 27.37 -20.02
C LYS A 198 1.56 28.21 -18.75
N LYS A 199 0.61 29.15 -18.74
CA LYS A 199 0.33 29.98 -17.56
C LYS A 199 -0.22 29.12 -16.41
N SER A 200 -1.17 28.22 -16.68
CA SER A 200 -1.73 27.34 -15.66
C SER A 200 -0.69 26.39 -15.05
N LYS A 201 0.24 25.86 -15.86
CA LYS A 201 1.35 25.04 -15.35
C LYS A 201 2.26 25.83 -14.42
N LYS A 202 2.61 27.06 -14.79
CA LYS A 202 3.44 27.94 -13.96
C LYS A 202 2.73 28.32 -12.66
N ASP A 203 1.45 28.66 -12.72
CA ASP A 203 0.66 28.99 -11.52
C ASP A 203 0.53 27.79 -10.57
N GLU A 204 0.47 26.55 -11.08
CA GLU A 204 0.47 25.33 -10.26
C GLU A 204 1.85 25.00 -9.66
N GLU A 205 2.93 25.19 -10.42
CA GLU A 205 4.31 25.06 -9.91
C GLU A 205 4.59 26.09 -8.79
N ASP A 206 4.17 27.35 -8.98
CA ASP A 206 4.34 28.41 -7.98
C ASP A 206 3.49 28.18 -6.73
N LYS A 207 2.30 27.58 -6.85
CA LYS A 207 1.51 27.15 -5.67
C LYS A 207 2.16 25.98 -4.95
N PHE A 208 2.71 25.02 -5.69
CA PHE A 208 3.35 23.84 -5.12
C PHE A 208 4.59 24.23 -4.32
N THR A 209 5.43 25.14 -4.84
CA THR A 209 6.63 25.63 -4.12
C THR A 209 6.29 26.43 -2.87
N ASN A 210 5.31 27.33 -2.93
CA ASN A 210 4.84 28.06 -1.75
C ASN A 210 4.21 27.14 -0.70
N ALA A 211 3.48 26.10 -1.12
CA ALA A 211 2.98 25.07 -0.21
C ALA A 211 4.14 24.30 0.43
N LEU A 212 5.16 23.95 -0.34
CA LEU A 212 6.37 23.28 0.12
C LEU A 212 7.05 24.05 1.26
N ASP A 213 7.24 25.36 1.10
CA ASP A 213 7.92 26.18 2.11
C ASP A 213 7.18 26.26 3.44
N SER A 214 5.87 25.97 3.42
CA SER A 214 5.05 25.94 4.62
C SER A 214 5.12 24.61 5.39
N LEU A 215 5.64 23.52 4.80
CA LEU A 215 5.71 22.21 5.46
C LEU A 215 6.97 22.07 6.32
N SER A 216 6.84 21.35 7.44
CA SER A 216 7.98 20.93 8.27
C SER A 216 8.90 19.96 7.52
N ALA A 217 10.16 19.86 7.94
CA ALA A 217 11.12 18.92 7.36
C ALA A 217 10.64 17.46 7.44
N THR A 218 10.03 17.08 8.57
CA THR A 218 9.44 15.74 8.77
C THR A 218 8.24 15.47 7.88
N GLU A 219 7.40 16.48 7.64
CA GLU A 219 6.27 16.37 6.70
C GLU A 219 6.78 16.22 5.27
N LYS A 220 7.80 16.99 4.88
CA LYS A 220 8.44 16.88 3.56
C LYS A 220 9.04 15.50 3.34
N GLU A 221 9.75 14.96 4.33
CA GLU A 221 10.32 13.61 4.25
C GLU A 221 9.22 12.54 4.10
N PHE A 222 8.16 12.62 4.89
CA PHE A 222 7.02 11.70 4.79
C PHE A 222 6.32 11.79 3.42
N MET A 223 6.06 13.00 2.93
CA MET A 223 5.45 13.20 1.62
C MET A 223 6.38 12.71 0.49
N ALA A 224 7.70 12.95 0.61
CA ALA A 224 8.68 12.49 -0.36
C ALA A 224 8.76 10.97 -0.44
N THR A 225 8.73 10.28 0.71
CA THR A 225 8.71 8.82 0.76
C THR A 225 7.43 8.26 0.15
N GLN A 226 6.27 8.86 0.43
CA GLN A 226 5.01 8.50 -0.21
C GLN A 226 5.04 8.66 -1.74
N GLU A 227 5.54 9.79 -2.25
CA GLU A 227 5.67 10.03 -3.69
C GLU A 227 6.65 9.04 -4.36
N LYS A 228 7.76 8.72 -3.69
CA LYS A 228 8.69 7.68 -4.14
C LYS A 228 7.99 6.32 -4.26
N ASP A 229 7.19 5.94 -3.26
CA ASP A 229 6.50 4.65 -3.26
C ASP A 229 5.40 4.57 -4.33
N ARG A 230 4.67 5.66 -4.57
CA ARG A 230 3.78 5.79 -5.74
C ARG A 230 4.56 5.60 -7.04
N GLY A 231 5.72 6.24 -7.18
CA GLY A 231 6.60 6.05 -8.34
C GLY A 231 7.00 4.58 -8.54
N ASN A 232 7.32 3.87 -7.45
CA ASN A 232 7.63 2.43 -7.48
C ASN A 232 6.43 1.58 -7.90
N GLU A 233 5.20 1.97 -7.55
CA GLU A 233 3.98 1.33 -8.02
C GLU A 233 3.79 1.51 -9.53
N TYR A 234 3.88 2.74 -10.05
CA TYR A 234 3.78 3.00 -11.49
C TYR A 234 4.88 2.31 -12.28
N TYR A 235 6.10 2.27 -11.74
CA TYR A 235 7.22 1.55 -12.35
C TYR A 235 6.92 0.06 -12.48
N ARG A 236 6.36 -0.56 -11.42
CA ARG A 236 5.93 -1.97 -11.45
C ARG A 236 4.78 -2.23 -12.44
N CYS A 237 3.91 -1.23 -12.63
CA CYS A 237 2.84 -1.30 -13.62
C CYS A 237 3.30 -1.06 -15.07
N GLY A 238 4.57 -0.68 -15.30
CA GLY A 238 5.13 -0.39 -16.62
C GLY A 238 4.83 1.03 -17.13
N ASP A 239 4.28 1.91 -16.28
CA ASP A 239 3.89 3.27 -16.64
C ASP A 239 5.00 4.27 -16.25
N TYR A 240 6.09 4.23 -17.03
CA TYR A 240 7.34 4.92 -16.71
C TYR A 240 7.20 6.45 -16.70
N GLU A 241 6.39 7.03 -17.59
CA GLU A 241 6.17 8.48 -17.62
C GLU A 241 5.55 9.02 -16.32
N LEU A 242 4.64 8.25 -15.72
CA LEU A 242 4.03 8.59 -14.43
C LEU A 242 5.01 8.32 -13.29
N ALA A 243 5.77 7.23 -13.35
CA ALA A 243 6.82 6.94 -12.37
C ALA A 243 7.84 8.08 -12.27
N VAL A 244 8.36 8.58 -13.40
CA VAL A 244 9.30 9.70 -13.45
C VAL A 244 8.71 10.98 -12.86
N LYS A 245 7.43 11.26 -13.08
CA LYS A 245 6.74 12.42 -12.47
C LYS A 245 6.73 12.29 -10.95
N HIS A 246 6.32 11.15 -10.43
CA HIS A 246 6.28 10.90 -8.98
C HIS A 246 7.67 10.92 -8.34
N TYR A 247 8.68 10.35 -8.99
CA TYR A 247 10.07 10.48 -8.50
C TYR A 247 10.57 11.93 -8.55
N THR A 248 10.18 12.71 -9.56
CA THR A 248 10.53 14.13 -9.63
C THR A 248 9.88 14.90 -8.48
N SER A 249 8.60 14.67 -8.19
CA SER A 249 7.91 15.24 -7.03
C SER A 249 8.58 14.88 -5.71
N SER A 250 8.99 13.62 -5.55
CA SER A 250 9.75 13.15 -4.37
C SER A 250 11.07 13.90 -4.21
N ILE A 251 11.83 14.07 -5.30
CA ILE A 251 13.10 14.82 -5.30
C ILE A 251 12.88 16.30 -4.94
N LEU A 252 11.79 16.93 -5.41
CA LEU A 252 11.47 18.31 -5.08
C LEU A 252 11.15 18.49 -3.58
N LEU A 253 10.49 17.51 -2.97
CA LEU A 253 10.16 17.51 -1.54
C LEU A 253 11.40 17.26 -0.66
N HIS A 254 12.09 16.16 -0.93
CA HIS A 254 13.28 15.75 -0.18
C HIS A 254 14.26 15.02 -1.12
N PRO A 255 15.35 15.69 -1.55
CA PRO A 255 16.33 15.09 -2.44
C PRO A 255 17.05 13.89 -1.78
N THR A 256 16.80 12.68 -2.28
CA THR A 256 17.48 11.46 -1.81
C THR A 256 18.21 10.77 -2.96
N PRO A 257 19.40 10.19 -2.74
CA PRO A 257 20.13 9.44 -3.78
C PRO A 257 19.28 8.33 -4.41
N THR A 258 18.48 7.64 -3.59
CA THR A 258 17.56 6.59 -4.03
C THR A 258 16.51 7.13 -5.02
N ALA A 259 15.93 8.31 -4.77
CA ALA A 259 14.95 8.88 -5.68
C ALA A 259 15.57 9.28 -7.03
N TYR A 260 16.81 9.80 -7.04
CA TYR A 260 17.54 10.07 -8.28
C TYR A 260 17.83 8.79 -9.07
N ASN A 261 18.26 7.73 -8.39
CA ASN A 261 18.53 6.43 -9.02
C ASN A 261 17.25 5.82 -9.59
N ASN A 262 16.15 5.82 -8.83
CA ASN A 262 14.87 5.30 -9.29
C ASN A 262 14.32 6.09 -10.48
N ARG A 263 14.51 7.41 -10.51
CA ARG A 263 14.16 8.24 -11.67
C ARG A 263 15.01 7.92 -12.90
N ALA A 264 16.29 7.64 -12.72
CA ALA A 264 17.18 7.30 -13.84
C ALA A 264 16.88 5.91 -14.43
N MET A 265 16.32 5.01 -13.61
CA MET A 265 15.93 3.66 -14.01
C MET A 265 14.55 3.57 -14.69
N ALA A 266 13.70 4.58 -14.50
CA ALA A 266 12.37 4.72 -15.09
C ALA A 266 12.41 5.42 -16.44
#